data_AF-A0A924C1G0-F1
#
_entry.id   AF-A0A924C1G0-F1
#
_cell.length_a   1.000
_cell.length_b   1.000
_cell.length_c   1.000
_cell.angle_alpha   90.00
_cell.angle_beta   90.00
_cell.angle_gamma   90.00
#
_symmetry.space_group_name_H-M   'P 1'
#
loop_
_entity.id
_entity.type
_entity.pdbx_description
1 polymer ?
#
loop_
_entity_poly.entity_id
_entity_poly.type
_entity_poly.pdbx_seq_one_letter_code
_entity_poly.pdbx_strand_id
1 'polypeptide(L)'
;MKLKQTAKAIAAGLILAATSSFASAAPINVGGVVFDPSSIFDFNANGDLFERVITGTGQAAEGFGKITDINKVFGESNFCPTCELTFTFGGFTLVDPNPQALLFTGGFVNFFVQDRSSATFTAYDPTKTLGNAGDGNLWLSLAGHTDTRTGYSAPGTLFGKIDSGLLGSGNERGQGGGLLDVTGGLAAMSLNTNTVIDSAGGRADLNFTTTFLPTQPDAIAAGAPRLNGGATFTGNAIPEPATLLLLGAGLFGIGFGAKRRKQKAA
;
A
#
# COMPACT_ATOMS: atom_id res chain seq x y z
N MET A 1 58.01 25.34 -10.13
CA MET A 1 57.14 24.73 -11.17
C MET A 1 56.10 23.72 -10.64
N LYS A 2 55.73 23.73 -9.34
CA LYS A 2 54.83 22.72 -8.74
C LYS A 2 53.40 23.19 -8.40
N LEU A 3 53.11 24.50 -8.47
CA LEU A 3 51.79 25.06 -8.13
C LEU A 3 50.71 24.90 -9.22
N LYS A 4 51.09 24.61 -10.48
CA LYS A 4 50.12 24.51 -11.59
C LYS A 4 49.45 23.15 -11.73
N GLN A 5 49.96 22.10 -11.08
CA GLN A 5 49.39 20.75 -11.13
C GLN A 5 48.34 20.46 -10.05
N THR A 6 48.41 21.15 -8.90
CA THR A 6 47.43 21.00 -7.81
C THR A 6 46.10 21.71 -8.10
N ALA A 7 46.11 22.81 -8.87
CA ALA A 7 44.88 23.54 -9.24
C ALA A 7 43.94 22.75 -10.16
N LYS A 8 44.46 21.89 -11.06
CA LYS A 8 43.62 21.05 -11.95
C LYS A 8 42.95 19.88 -11.23
N ALA A 9 43.54 19.39 -10.13
CA ALA A 9 42.96 18.30 -9.35
C ALA A 9 41.79 18.76 -8.46
N ILE A 10 41.79 20.02 -8.03
CA ILE A 10 40.72 20.61 -7.21
C ILE A 10 39.52 21.03 -8.08
N ALA A 11 39.76 21.52 -9.30
CA ALA A 11 38.69 21.88 -10.24
C ALA A 11 37.86 20.66 -10.71
N ALA A 12 38.47 19.48 -10.84
CA ALA A 12 37.76 18.25 -11.22
C ALA A 12 36.90 17.66 -10.08
N GLY A 13 37.25 17.92 -8.82
CA GLY A 13 36.48 17.46 -7.65
C GLY A 13 35.24 18.33 -7.37
N LEU A 14 35.31 19.63 -7.66
CA LEU A 14 34.21 20.58 -7.44
C LEU A 14 33.11 20.52 -8.51
N ILE A 15 33.43 20.11 -9.75
CA ILE A 15 32.42 19.97 -10.81
C ILE A 15 31.54 18.73 -10.61
N LEU A 16 32.07 17.66 -10.00
CA LEU A 16 31.29 16.46 -9.64
C LEU A 16 30.46 16.64 -8.34
N ALA A 17 30.84 17.57 -7.47
CA ALA A 17 30.07 17.92 -6.28
C ALA A 17 28.92 18.91 -6.57
N ALA A 18 28.98 19.65 -7.68
CA ALA A 18 27.94 20.61 -8.09
C ALA A 18 26.79 19.98 -8.89
N THR A 19 26.92 18.70 -9.29
CA THR A 19 25.84 17.94 -9.95
C THR A 19 25.14 16.97 -9.01
N SER A 20 25.30 17.11 -7.69
CA SER A 20 24.43 16.44 -6.70
C SER A 20 23.04 17.10 -6.66
N SER A 21 22.48 17.35 -7.84
CA SER A 21 21.10 17.73 -8.06
C SER A 21 20.26 16.62 -7.43
N PHE A 22 19.41 16.99 -6.48
CA PHE A 22 18.31 16.23 -5.89
C PHE A 22 18.17 14.81 -6.45
N ALA A 23 18.65 13.80 -5.71
CA ALA A 23 18.37 12.42 -6.05
C ALA A 23 16.86 12.19 -5.91
N SER A 24 16.10 12.51 -6.95
CA SER A 24 14.72 12.07 -7.09
C SER A 24 14.78 10.55 -7.16
N ALA A 25 14.14 9.89 -6.21
CA ALA A 25 13.99 8.45 -6.29
C ALA A 25 13.22 8.12 -7.57
N ALA A 26 13.73 7.16 -8.34
CA ALA A 26 13.03 6.69 -9.52
C ALA A 26 11.74 5.96 -9.09
N PRO A 27 10.69 5.93 -9.94
CA PRO A 27 9.54 5.09 -9.70
C PRO A 27 9.96 3.63 -9.48
N ILE A 28 9.43 3.04 -8.43
CA ILE A 28 9.64 1.64 -8.06
C ILE A 28 8.68 0.80 -8.89
N ASN A 29 9.17 -0.30 -9.49
CA ASN A 29 8.32 -1.28 -10.19
C ASN A 29 8.43 -2.64 -9.50
N VAL A 30 7.33 -3.08 -8.89
CA VAL A 30 7.24 -4.40 -8.26
C VAL A 30 6.15 -5.20 -8.95
N GLY A 31 6.54 -6.25 -9.68
CA GLY A 31 5.60 -7.16 -10.32
C GLY A 31 4.69 -6.50 -11.37
N GLY A 32 5.10 -5.37 -11.96
CA GLY A 32 4.31 -4.60 -12.92
C GLY A 32 3.56 -3.42 -12.30
N VAL A 33 3.45 -3.36 -10.97
CA VAL A 33 2.90 -2.21 -10.24
C VAL A 33 3.98 -1.16 -10.05
N VAL A 34 3.74 0.04 -10.55
CA VAL A 34 4.66 1.17 -10.54
C VAL A 34 4.16 2.26 -9.61
N PHE A 35 5.01 2.73 -8.70
CA PHE A 35 4.69 3.83 -7.80
C PHE A 35 5.92 4.69 -7.52
N ASP A 36 5.72 5.98 -7.34
CA ASP A 36 6.77 6.98 -7.18
C ASP A 36 6.95 7.38 -5.70
N PRO A 37 8.03 6.94 -5.03
CA PRO A 37 8.33 7.33 -3.64
C PRO A 37 8.71 8.82 -3.50
N SER A 38 8.97 9.53 -4.59
CA SER A 38 9.23 10.98 -4.59
C SER A 38 7.98 11.83 -4.80
N SER A 39 6.82 11.20 -5.06
CA SER A 39 5.53 11.88 -5.09
C SER A 39 5.22 12.55 -3.75
N ILE A 40 4.60 13.73 -3.77
CA ILE A 40 4.10 14.38 -2.54
C ILE A 40 3.04 13.55 -1.80
N PHE A 41 2.44 12.58 -2.48
CA PHE A 41 1.48 11.65 -1.90
C PHE A 41 2.09 10.29 -1.55
N ASP A 42 3.38 10.06 -1.87
CA ASP A 42 4.11 8.80 -1.76
C ASP A 42 3.17 7.60 -2.04
N PHE A 43 3.21 6.53 -1.27
CA PHE A 43 2.29 5.42 -1.42
C PHE A 43 0.88 5.82 -0.97
N ASN A 44 0.06 6.24 -1.92
CA ASN A 44 -1.38 6.49 -1.76
C ASN A 44 -2.13 5.69 -2.80
N ALA A 45 -2.69 4.54 -2.40
CA ALA A 45 -3.48 3.67 -3.26
C ALA A 45 -4.97 3.81 -2.94
N ASN A 46 -5.79 4.12 -3.94
CA ASN A 46 -7.25 4.17 -3.81
C ASN A 46 -7.89 3.07 -4.63
N GLY A 47 -9.03 2.56 -4.19
CA GLY A 47 -9.73 1.49 -4.87
C GLY A 47 -11.20 1.39 -4.51
N ASP A 48 -11.91 0.59 -5.29
CA ASP A 48 -13.29 0.18 -4.99
C ASP A 48 -13.27 -0.91 -3.93
N LEU A 49 -14.30 -0.94 -3.08
CA LEU A 49 -14.50 -1.89 -1.99
C LEU A 49 -15.87 -2.55 -2.13
N PHE A 50 -15.92 -3.86 -1.93
CA PHE A 50 -17.14 -4.64 -1.78
C PHE A 50 -17.02 -5.49 -0.51
N GLU A 51 -18.02 -5.41 0.36
CA GLU A 51 -17.97 -6.12 1.64
C GLU A 51 -19.29 -6.79 2.01
N ARG A 52 -19.17 -7.84 2.83
CA ARG A 52 -20.32 -8.57 3.37
C ARG A 52 -20.86 -7.83 4.59
N VAL A 53 -22.17 -7.97 4.77
CA VAL A 53 -22.86 -7.45 5.95
C VAL A 53 -22.46 -8.26 7.17
N ILE A 54 -22.16 -7.55 8.24
CA ILE A 54 -21.88 -8.11 9.55
C ILE A 54 -23.14 -7.97 10.40
N THR A 55 -23.66 -9.10 10.89
CA THR A 55 -24.93 -9.15 11.62
C THR A 55 -24.76 -9.16 13.13
N GLY A 56 -23.53 -9.25 13.65
CA GLY A 56 -23.28 -9.18 15.09
C GLY A 56 -21.86 -9.56 15.51
N THR A 57 -21.61 -9.43 16.82
CA THR A 57 -20.32 -9.74 17.46
C THR A 57 -19.85 -11.17 17.15
N GLY A 58 -18.54 -11.34 16.99
CA GLY A 58 -17.90 -12.61 16.66
C GLY A 58 -17.86 -12.92 15.16
N GLN A 59 -18.58 -12.17 14.31
CA GLN A 59 -18.45 -12.27 12.86
C GLN A 59 -17.28 -11.44 12.36
N ALA A 60 -16.66 -11.89 11.26
CA ALA A 60 -15.55 -11.19 10.63
C ALA A 60 -16.05 -10.29 9.49
N ALA A 61 -15.52 -9.07 9.42
CA ALA A 61 -15.58 -8.26 8.22
C ALA A 61 -14.70 -8.92 7.15
N GLU A 62 -15.27 -9.11 5.97
CA GLU A 62 -14.58 -9.67 4.82
C GLU A 62 -15.14 -9.08 3.52
N GLY A 63 -14.27 -9.02 2.52
CA GLY A 63 -14.59 -8.43 1.25
C GLY A 63 -13.38 -8.36 0.34
N PHE A 64 -13.53 -7.59 -0.73
CA PHE A 64 -12.54 -7.48 -1.79
C PHE A 64 -12.69 -6.16 -2.56
N GLY A 65 -11.72 -5.89 -3.43
CA GLY A 65 -11.71 -4.66 -4.19
C GLY A 65 -10.65 -4.63 -5.27
N LYS A 66 -10.61 -3.52 -6.00
CA LYS A 66 -9.59 -3.23 -7.02
C LYS A 66 -9.04 -1.83 -6.84
N ILE A 67 -7.72 -1.72 -6.91
CA ILE A 67 -7.02 -0.44 -6.88
C ILE A 67 -7.20 0.26 -8.24
N THR A 68 -7.57 1.53 -8.20
CA THR A 68 -7.91 2.35 -9.36
C THR A 68 -6.90 3.46 -9.60
N ASP A 69 -6.14 3.85 -8.57
CA ASP A 69 -5.00 4.76 -8.67
C ASP A 69 -3.95 4.56 -7.57
N ILE A 70 -2.72 4.95 -7.88
CA ILE A 70 -1.60 5.06 -6.93
C ILE A 70 -0.95 6.44 -7.09
N ASN A 71 -0.38 7.00 -6.02
CA ASN A 71 0.24 8.34 -5.97
C ASN A 71 -0.72 9.49 -6.35
N LYS A 72 -2.06 9.29 -6.27
CA LYS A 72 -3.08 10.19 -6.82
C LYS A 72 -2.98 10.42 -8.34
N VAL A 73 -2.32 9.52 -9.07
CA VAL A 73 -2.29 9.51 -10.53
C VAL A 73 -3.38 8.57 -11.03
N PHE A 74 -4.52 9.16 -11.39
CA PHE A 74 -5.71 8.42 -11.78
C PHE A 74 -5.49 7.53 -12.99
N GLY A 75 -5.99 6.28 -12.93
CA GLY A 75 -6.04 5.36 -14.05
C GLY A 75 -5.06 4.22 -13.90
N GLU A 76 -5.60 3.01 -13.99
CA GLU A 76 -4.86 1.75 -13.87
C GLU A 76 -3.69 1.65 -14.86
N SER A 77 -3.82 2.25 -16.05
CA SER A 77 -2.74 2.27 -17.05
C SER A 77 -1.48 3.01 -16.61
N ASN A 78 -1.55 3.86 -15.58
CA ASN A 78 -0.41 4.65 -15.11
C ASN A 78 0.46 3.87 -14.12
N PHE A 79 -0.15 3.06 -13.26
CA PHE A 79 0.56 2.28 -12.24
C PHE A 79 0.59 0.79 -12.55
N CYS A 80 -0.29 0.27 -13.40
CA CYS A 80 -0.38 -1.14 -13.78
C CYS A 80 -0.68 -1.25 -15.30
N PRO A 81 0.25 -0.91 -16.21
CA PRO A 81 -0.05 -0.82 -17.65
C PRO A 81 -0.58 -2.13 -18.25
N THR A 82 -0.01 -3.27 -17.86
CA THR A 82 -0.39 -4.61 -18.34
C THR A 82 -1.12 -5.45 -17.30
N CYS A 83 -1.20 -4.97 -16.07
CA CYS A 83 -1.69 -5.73 -14.93
C CYS A 83 -2.90 -5.07 -14.28
N GLU A 84 -3.55 -5.78 -13.38
CA GLU A 84 -4.49 -5.24 -12.42
C GLU A 84 -4.00 -5.54 -11.00
N LEU A 85 -4.37 -4.67 -10.06
CA LEU A 85 -4.06 -4.81 -8.65
C LEU A 85 -5.36 -4.89 -7.86
N THR A 86 -5.65 -6.08 -7.37
CA THR A 86 -6.84 -6.39 -6.58
C THR A 86 -6.46 -6.62 -5.13
N PHE A 87 -7.43 -6.58 -4.23
CA PHE A 87 -7.21 -6.96 -2.84
C PHE A 87 -8.38 -7.74 -2.27
N THR A 88 -8.08 -8.59 -1.29
CA THR A 88 -9.07 -9.22 -0.41
C THR A 88 -8.74 -8.85 1.02
N PHE A 89 -9.77 -8.79 1.86
CA PHE A 89 -9.59 -8.61 3.29
C PHE A 89 -10.53 -9.53 4.06
N GLY A 90 -10.14 -9.87 5.28
CA GLY A 90 -10.88 -10.81 6.10
C GLY A 90 -10.32 -10.89 7.52
N GLY A 91 -11.02 -11.63 8.37
CA GLY A 91 -10.55 -11.94 9.73
C GLY A 91 -10.61 -10.77 10.72
N PHE A 92 -11.18 -9.62 10.33
CA PHE A 92 -11.46 -8.52 11.26
C PHE A 92 -12.71 -8.85 12.06
N THR A 93 -12.56 -9.45 13.23
CA THR A 93 -13.71 -9.91 14.05
C THR A 93 -14.34 -8.76 14.82
N LEU A 94 -15.65 -8.55 14.67
CA LEU A 94 -16.42 -7.56 15.42
C LEU A 94 -16.46 -7.94 16.90
N VAL A 95 -15.92 -7.09 17.77
CA VAL A 95 -15.91 -7.29 19.22
C VAL A 95 -16.83 -6.31 19.96
N ASP A 96 -17.05 -5.11 19.40
CA ASP A 96 -18.02 -4.13 19.92
C ASP A 96 -18.98 -3.69 18.81
N PRO A 97 -20.28 -4.06 18.88
CA PRO A 97 -21.26 -3.74 17.85
C PRO A 97 -21.87 -2.33 18.03
N ASN A 98 -21.33 -1.47 18.91
CA ASN A 98 -21.81 -0.10 19.07
C ASN A 98 -21.78 0.66 17.73
N PRO A 99 -22.92 1.09 17.17
CA PRO A 99 -22.97 1.74 15.86
C PRO A 99 -22.16 3.03 15.76
N GLN A 100 -21.88 3.69 16.89
CA GLN A 100 -21.06 4.90 16.93
C GLN A 100 -19.55 4.64 17.10
N ALA A 101 -19.18 3.40 17.43
CA ALA A 101 -17.81 2.99 17.72
C ALA A 101 -17.65 1.48 17.50
N LEU A 102 -17.82 1.04 16.25
CA LEU A 102 -17.64 -0.38 15.89
C LEU A 102 -16.18 -0.76 16.06
N LEU A 103 -15.91 -1.75 16.91
CA LEU A 103 -14.55 -2.20 17.20
C LEU A 103 -14.32 -3.60 16.64
N PHE A 104 -13.22 -3.76 15.93
CA PHE A 104 -12.78 -5.05 15.38
C PHE A 104 -11.37 -5.39 15.84
N THR A 105 -11.06 -6.68 15.89
CA THR A 105 -9.72 -7.19 16.23
C THR A 105 -9.20 -8.16 15.17
N GLY A 106 -7.88 -8.24 15.03
CA GLY A 106 -7.20 -9.14 14.09
C GLY A 106 -7.27 -8.63 12.65
N GLY A 107 -7.43 -9.56 11.72
CA GLY A 107 -7.66 -9.28 10.31
C GLY A 107 -6.41 -9.09 9.46
N PHE A 108 -6.63 -9.18 8.15
CA PHE A 108 -5.61 -9.06 7.11
C PHE A 108 -6.17 -8.33 5.89
N VAL A 109 -5.26 -7.76 5.10
CA VAL A 109 -5.52 -7.28 3.75
C VAL A 109 -4.42 -7.81 2.84
N ASN A 110 -4.80 -8.55 1.80
CA ASN A 110 -3.87 -9.12 0.83
C ASN A 110 -4.13 -8.54 -0.55
N PHE A 111 -3.09 -8.02 -1.18
CA PHE A 111 -3.08 -7.49 -2.53
C PHE A 111 -2.53 -8.51 -3.49
N PHE A 112 -3.14 -8.59 -4.68
CA PHE A 112 -2.77 -9.53 -5.72
C PHE A 112 -2.55 -8.78 -7.02
N VAL A 113 -1.42 -9.05 -7.67
CA VAL A 113 -1.13 -8.54 -9.01
C VAL A 113 -1.36 -9.64 -10.04
N GLN A 114 -2.11 -9.32 -11.08
CA GLN A 114 -2.41 -10.24 -12.17
C GLN A 114 -2.23 -9.55 -13.52
N ASP A 115 -1.70 -10.28 -14.50
CA ASP A 115 -1.63 -9.79 -15.88
C ASP A 115 -3.03 -9.87 -16.53
N ARG A 116 -3.52 -8.75 -17.10
CA ARG A 116 -4.87 -8.70 -17.69
C ARG A 116 -5.07 -9.62 -18.89
N SER A 117 -3.98 -10.02 -19.55
CA SER A 117 -4.05 -10.99 -20.65
C SER A 117 -4.34 -12.42 -20.15
N SER A 118 -4.10 -12.71 -18.87
CA SER A 118 -4.37 -14.00 -18.24
C SER A 118 -5.80 -14.09 -17.74
N ALA A 119 -6.25 -13.10 -16.97
CA ALA A 119 -7.61 -12.97 -16.48
C ALA A 119 -7.90 -11.50 -16.15
N THR A 120 -9.19 -11.15 -16.03
CA THR A 120 -9.62 -9.78 -15.75
C THR A 120 -10.53 -9.79 -14.54
N PHE A 121 -10.34 -8.80 -13.66
CA PHE A 121 -11.13 -8.62 -12.47
C PHE A 121 -12.59 -8.37 -12.83
N THR A 122 -13.47 -9.14 -12.22
CA THR A 122 -14.89 -8.93 -12.27
C THR A 122 -15.37 -8.51 -10.89
N ALA A 123 -15.72 -7.23 -10.75
CA ALA A 123 -16.23 -6.63 -9.51
C ALA A 123 -17.49 -7.31 -8.97
N TYR A 124 -18.29 -7.90 -9.86
CA TYR A 124 -19.54 -8.54 -9.52
C TYR A 124 -19.72 -9.81 -10.34
N ASP A 125 -19.66 -10.95 -9.66
CA ASP A 125 -20.14 -12.23 -10.17
C ASP A 125 -21.11 -12.80 -9.12
N PRO A 126 -22.42 -12.85 -9.40
CA PRO A 126 -23.42 -13.34 -8.44
C PRO A 126 -23.24 -14.82 -8.10
N THR A 127 -22.37 -15.54 -8.80
CA THR A 127 -22.00 -16.92 -8.51
C THR A 127 -20.75 -17.05 -7.65
N LYS A 128 -20.02 -15.96 -7.40
CA LYS A 128 -18.77 -15.96 -6.62
C LYS A 128 -18.90 -15.06 -5.39
N THR A 129 -18.62 -15.64 -4.23
CA THR A 129 -18.66 -14.95 -2.92
C THR A 129 -17.52 -13.94 -2.70
N LEU A 130 -16.39 -14.08 -3.40
CA LEU A 130 -15.18 -13.23 -3.25
C LEU A 130 -14.62 -12.69 -4.59
N GLY A 131 -15.38 -12.81 -5.68
CA GLY A 131 -14.88 -12.50 -7.03
C GLY A 131 -13.65 -13.34 -7.41
N ASN A 132 -12.86 -12.87 -8.37
CA ASN A 132 -11.52 -13.37 -8.68
C ASN A 132 -10.42 -12.46 -8.08
N ALA A 133 -10.73 -11.63 -7.09
CA ALA A 133 -9.79 -10.65 -6.51
C ALA A 133 -8.53 -11.27 -5.85
N GLY A 134 -8.49 -12.59 -5.64
CA GLY A 134 -7.40 -13.29 -4.97
C GLY A 134 -6.65 -14.30 -5.85
N ASP A 135 -6.84 -14.30 -7.17
CA ASP A 135 -6.28 -15.30 -8.08
C ASP A 135 -4.90 -14.92 -8.67
N GLY A 136 -4.41 -13.71 -8.38
CA GLY A 136 -3.10 -13.22 -8.81
C GLY A 136 -1.94 -13.64 -7.91
N ASN A 137 -0.75 -13.11 -8.20
CA ASN A 137 0.42 -13.28 -7.34
C ASN A 137 0.32 -12.36 -6.13
N LEU A 138 0.62 -12.86 -4.93
CA LEU A 138 0.62 -12.06 -3.70
C LEU A 138 1.62 -10.90 -3.79
N TRP A 139 1.10 -9.69 -3.99
CA TRP A 139 1.87 -8.48 -4.18
C TRP A 139 2.22 -7.81 -2.85
N LEU A 140 1.26 -7.73 -1.93
CA LEU A 140 1.46 -7.17 -0.59
C LEU A 140 0.53 -7.89 0.39
N SER A 141 1.06 -8.28 1.54
CA SER A 141 0.27 -8.84 2.64
C SER A 141 0.38 -7.92 3.84
N LEU A 142 -0.77 -7.59 4.41
CA LEU A 142 -0.91 -6.69 5.54
C LEU A 142 -1.70 -7.38 6.66
N ALA A 143 -1.35 -7.11 7.91
CA ALA A 143 -2.09 -7.49 9.11
C ALA A 143 -2.64 -6.25 9.83
N GLY A 144 -3.76 -6.41 10.54
CA GLY A 144 -4.30 -5.35 11.40
C GLY A 144 -3.32 -4.99 12.52
N HIS A 145 -2.90 -3.72 12.56
CA HIS A 145 -2.08 -3.18 13.63
C HIS A 145 -2.96 -2.80 14.83
N THR A 146 -2.61 -3.24 16.03
CA THR A 146 -3.41 -2.95 17.22
C THR A 146 -3.17 -1.52 17.70
N ASP A 147 -4.23 -0.73 17.79
CA ASP A 147 -4.22 0.67 18.22
C ASP A 147 -5.23 0.89 19.36
N THR A 148 -5.04 1.95 20.14
CA THR A 148 -5.95 2.33 21.24
C THR A 148 -6.52 3.72 20.96
N ARG A 149 -7.78 3.80 20.56
CA ARG A 149 -8.42 5.07 20.16
C ARG A 149 -9.44 5.56 21.18
N THR A 150 -9.41 6.86 21.45
CA THR A 150 -10.43 7.52 22.26
C THR A 150 -11.82 7.31 21.64
N GLY A 151 -12.80 6.95 22.47
CA GLY A 151 -14.17 6.68 22.02
C GLY A 151 -14.47 5.20 21.76
N TYR A 152 -13.47 4.32 21.84
CA TYR A 152 -13.63 2.88 21.74
C TYR A 152 -13.47 2.20 23.11
N SER A 153 -14.12 1.05 23.28
CA SER A 153 -14.17 0.32 24.54
C SER A 153 -12.88 -0.44 24.90
N ALA A 154 -12.04 -0.74 23.90
CA ALA A 154 -10.79 -1.47 24.06
C ALA A 154 -9.83 -1.20 22.87
N PRO A 155 -8.56 -1.64 22.95
CA PRO A 155 -7.69 -1.70 21.79
C PRO A 155 -8.27 -2.60 20.69
N GLY A 156 -8.03 -2.24 19.43
CA GLY A 156 -8.49 -3.00 18.27
C GLY A 156 -7.64 -2.71 17.04
N THR A 157 -7.97 -3.35 15.92
CA THR A 157 -7.22 -3.23 14.66
C THR A 157 -7.96 -2.47 13.58
N LEU A 158 -9.29 -2.49 13.63
CA LEU A 158 -10.16 -1.71 12.74
C LEU A 158 -11.27 -1.05 13.56
N PHE A 159 -11.55 0.20 13.21
CA PHE A 159 -12.43 1.10 13.93
C PHE A 159 -13.43 1.67 12.94
N GLY A 160 -14.72 1.52 13.22
CA GLY A 160 -15.77 1.95 12.31
C GLY A 160 -16.89 2.72 12.99
N LYS A 161 -17.78 3.26 12.16
CA LYS A 161 -19.02 3.92 12.55
C LYS A 161 -20.06 3.74 11.47
N ILE A 162 -21.31 3.54 11.90
CA ILE A 162 -22.50 3.61 11.06
C ILE A 162 -23.06 5.03 11.17
N ASP A 163 -23.05 5.75 10.06
CA ASP A 163 -23.62 7.08 9.92
C ASP A 163 -25.15 7.02 9.74
N SER A 164 -25.66 5.98 9.09
CA SER A 164 -27.10 5.70 9.03
C SER A 164 -27.39 4.23 8.67
N GLY A 165 -28.62 3.77 8.95
CA GLY A 165 -29.00 2.35 8.82
C GLY A 165 -28.84 1.58 10.13
N LEU A 166 -29.08 0.27 10.07
CA LEU A 166 -28.98 -0.63 11.22
C LEU A 166 -27.96 -1.73 10.92
N LEU A 167 -27.05 -1.99 11.86
CA LEU A 167 -26.08 -3.09 11.72
C LEU A 167 -26.80 -4.42 11.44
N GLY A 168 -26.34 -5.15 10.42
CA GLY A 168 -26.89 -6.44 10.00
C GLY A 168 -28.04 -6.33 9.00
N SER A 169 -28.46 -5.12 8.62
CA SER A 169 -29.59 -4.92 7.71
C SER A 169 -29.22 -4.96 6.23
N GLY A 170 -27.95 -4.70 5.88
CA GLY A 170 -27.54 -4.46 4.48
C GLY A 170 -27.90 -3.07 3.96
N ASN A 171 -28.48 -2.21 4.79
CA ASN A 171 -28.78 -0.81 4.47
C ASN A 171 -27.84 0.17 5.19
N GLU A 172 -26.70 -0.32 5.69
CA GLU A 172 -25.73 0.47 6.43
C GLU A 172 -24.99 1.46 5.52
N ARG A 173 -24.81 2.67 6.04
CA ARG A 173 -23.92 3.67 5.48
C ARG A 173 -22.92 4.06 6.56
N GLY A 174 -21.65 4.05 6.25
CA GLY A 174 -20.64 4.35 7.24
C GLY A 174 -19.23 4.41 6.70
N GLN A 175 -18.32 4.41 7.65
CA GLN A 175 -16.89 4.55 7.42
C GLN A 175 -16.10 3.70 8.40
N GLY A 176 -14.93 3.29 7.97
CA GLY A 176 -14.00 2.48 8.74
C GLY A 176 -12.56 2.96 8.56
N GLY A 177 -11.69 2.53 9.45
CA GLY A 177 -10.28 2.75 9.29
C GLY A 177 -9.46 2.11 10.39
N GLY A 178 -8.17 1.98 10.13
CA GLY A 178 -7.23 1.28 10.99
C GLY A 178 -5.81 1.50 10.53
N LEU A 179 -4.89 0.89 11.25
CA LEU A 179 -3.48 0.85 10.90
C LEU A 179 -3.15 -0.59 10.46
N LEU A 180 -2.18 -0.72 9.57
CA LEU A 180 -1.81 -2.00 8.97
C LEU A 180 -0.28 -2.18 8.99
N ASP A 181 0.15 -3.39 9.30
CA ASP A 181 1.55 -3.82 9.29
C ASP A 181 1.81 -4.71 8.07
N VAL A 182 2.91 -4.48 7.39
CA VAL A 182 3.39 -5.30 6.27
C VAL A 182 3.95 -6.61 6.80
N THR A 183 3.38 -7.72 6.34
CA THR A 183 3.77 -9.08 6.74
C THR A 183 4.39 -9.90 5.61
N GLY A 184 4.24 -9.48 4.35
CA GLY A 184 4.83 -10.20 3.22
C GLY A 184 4.39 -9.69 1.84
N GLY A 185 4.66 -10.49 0.81
CA GLY A 185 4.40 -10.15 -0.60
C GLY A 185 5.61 -9.56 -1.33
N LEU A 186 5.50 -9.45 -2.65
CA LEU A 186 6.55 -8.91 -3.53
C LEU A 186 6.99 -7.49 -3.15
N ALA A 187 6.05 -6.63 -2.73
CA ALA A 187 6.28 -5.23 -2.40
C ALA A 187 6.62 -4.99 -0.92
N ALA A 188 6.75 -6.05 -0.11
CA ALA A 188 6.95 -5.92 1.34
C ALA A 188 8.17 -5.05 1.69
N MET A 189 9.29 -5.29 1.02
CA MET A 189 10.54 -4.56 1.27
C MET A 189 10.46 -3.08 0.88
N SER A 190 9.53 -2.71 0.02
CA SER A 190 9.34 -1.33 -0.41
C SER A 190 8.34 -0.57 0.47
N LEU A 191 7.52 -1.27 1.27
CA LEU A 191 6.42 -0.65 2.02
C LEU A 191 6.47 -0.92 3.54
N ASN A 192 7.33 -1.82 4.02
CA ASN A 192 7.57 -2.03 5.46
C ASN A 192 8.46 -0.92 6.02
N THR A 193 7.86 0.21 6.40
CA THR A 193 8.56 1.43 6.81
C THR A 193 8.48 1.73 8.30
N ASN A 194 7.47 1.22 9.00
CA ASN A 194 7.16 1.54 10.40
C ASN A 194 7.11 3.07 10.64
N THR A 195 6.51 3.81 9.71
CA THR A 195 6.50 5.29 9.73
C THR A 195 5.19 5.88 10.24
N VAL A 196 4.09 5.13 10.21
CA VAL A 196 2.79 5.59 10.68
C VAL A 196 2.71 5.40 12.18
N ILE A 197 2.57 6.48 12.94
CA ILE A 197 2.53 6.44 14.41
C ILE A 197 1.11 6.11 14.87
N ASP A 198 0.96 5.15 15.78
CA ASP A 198 -0.32 4.83 16.42
C ASP A 198 -0.64 5.78 17.60
N SER A 199 -1.77 5.57 18.27
CA SER A 199 -2.18 6.42 19.40
C SER A 199 -1.42 6.13 20.71
N ALA A 200 -0.71 5.01 20.79
CA ALA A 200 0.05 4.53 21.94
C ALA A 200 1.58 4.73 21.80
N GLY A 201 2.05 5.31 20.69
CA GLY A 201 3.46 5.51 20.36
C GLY A 201 4.14 4.34 19.65
N GLY A 202 3.40 3.29 19.28
CA GLY A 202 3.83 2.25 18.35
C GLY A 202 3.84 2.75 16.90
N ARG A 203 4.27 1.86 15.99
CA ARG A 203 4.53 2.17 14.59
C ARG A 203 3.94 1.09 13.69
N ALA A 204 3.16 1.53 12.72
CA ALA A 204 2.60 0.74 11.64
C ALA A 204 3.19 1.18 10.29
N ASP A 205 2.87 0.43 9.24
CA ASP A 205 3.37 0.68 7.89
C ASP A 205 2.40 1.53 7.05
N LEU A 206 1.09 1.23 7.15
CA LEU A 206 0.06 1.90 6.38
C LEU A 206 -1.12 2.34 7.27
N ASN A 207 -1.70 3.49 6.92
CA ASN A 207 -3.02 3.91 7.36
C ASN A 207 -4.07 3.49 6.31
N PHE A 208 -5.18 2.95 6.80
CA PHE A 208 -6.29 2.44 6.00
C PHE A 208 -7.58 3.17 6.36
N THR A 209 -8.34 3.57 5.34
CA THR A 209 -9.67 4.15 5.51
C THR A 209 -10.64 3.63 4.48
N THR A 210 -11.90 3.44 4.87
CA THR A 210 -12.98 2.99 4.00
C THR A 210 -14.24 3.81 4.16
N THR A 211 -15.04 3.80 3.11
CA THR A 211 -16.47 4.12 3.17
C THR A 211 -17.26 2.94 2.66
N PHE A 212 -18.48 2.78 3.17
CA PHE A 212 -19.40 1.74 2.71
C PHE A 212 -20.83 2.24 2.68
N LEU A 213 -21.57 1.81 1.66
CA LEU A 213 -22.94 2.17 1.35
C LEU A 213 -23.65 0.94 0.77
N PRO A 214 -24.99 0.85 0.81
CA PRO A 214 -25.71 -0.28 0.24
C PRO A 214 -25.56 -0.35 -1.27
N THR A 215 -25.31 -1.55 -1.82
CA THR A 215 -25.14 -1.74 -3.27
C THR A 215 -26.44 -1.59 -4.06
N GLN A 216 -27.61 -1.92 -3.48
CA GLN A 216 -28.94 -1.80 -4.12
C GLN A 216 -30.08 -1.64 -3.10
N PRO A 217 -31.26 -1.12 -3.50
CA PRO A 217 -32.46 -1.04 -2.64
C PRO A 217 -33.18 -2.38 -2.39
N ASP A 218 -32.87 -3.44 -3.14
CA ASP A 218 -33.58 -4.74 -3.10
C ASP A 218 -32.70 -5.93 -2.65
N ALA A 219 -33.36 -7.06 -2.38
CA ALA A 219 -32.76 -8.28 -1.82
C ALA A 219 -31.68 -8.90 -2.71
N ILE A 220 -30.42 -8.78 -2.28
CA ILE A 220 -29.27 -9.46 -2.89
C ILE A 220 -29.32 -10.95 -2.59
N ALA A 221 -28.92 -11.77 -3.57
CA ALA A 221 -28.74 -13.21 -3.43
C ALA A 221 -27.98 -13.58 -2.15
N ALA A 222 -28.39 -14.67 -1.48
CA ALA A 222 -27.73 -15.13 -0.27
C ALA A 222 -26.23 -15.37 -0.54
N GLY A 223 -25.36 -14.59 0.11
CA GLY A 223 -23.91 -14.73 0.03
C GLY A 223 -23.16 -13.64 -0.74
N ALA A 224 -23.82 -12.80 -1.55
CA ALA A 224 -23.12 -11.71 -2.25
C ALA A 224 -22.84 -10.48 -1.34
N PRO A 225 -21.77 -9.71 -1.59
CA PRO A 225 -21.46 -8.48 -0.86
C PRO A 225 -22.61 -7.48 -0.99
N ARG A 226 -23.10 -6.93 0.12
CA ARG A 226 -24.25 -6.01 0.12
C ARG A 226 -23.87 -4.55 0.33
N LEU A 227 -22.59 -4.32 0.60
CA LEU A 227 -22.04 -2.99 0.82
C LEU A 227 -20.94 -2.73 -0.21
N ASN A 228 -20.90 -1.52 -0.75
CA ASN A 228 -19.83 -1.04 -1.61
C ASN A 228 -19.32 0.32 -1.14
N GLY A 229 -18.11 0.68 -1.56
CA GLY A 229 -17.59 2.02 -1.35
C GLY A 229 -16.15 2.15 -1.79
N GLY A 230 -15.42 3.03 -1.12
CA GLY A 230 -14.01 3.27 -1.41
C GLY A 230 -13.09 2.73 -0.32
N ALA A 231 -11.90 2.31 -0.72
CA ALA A 231 -10.78 2.00 0.16
C ALA A 231 -9.59 2.90 -0.20
N THR A 232 -8.90 3.40 0.82
CA THR A 232 -7.66 4.17 0.66
C THR A 232 -6.60 3.60 1.59
N PHE A 233 -5.43 3.34 1.03
CA PHE A 233 -4.23 2.88 1.72
C PHE A 233 -3.15 3.94 1.56
N THR A 234 -2.59 4.38 2.68
CA THR A 234 -1.60 5.47 2.71
C THR A 234 -0.41 5.08 3.56
N GLY A 235 0.79 5.29 3.05
CA GLY A 235 2.03 5.01 3.77
C GLY A 235 3.22 5.63 3.06
N ASN A 236 4.40 5.42 3.59
CA ASN A 236 5.64 5.79 2.90
C ASN A 236 6.20 4.58 2.16
N ALA A 237 6.88 4.81 1.05
CA ALA A 237 7.69 3.81 0.39
C ALA A 237 9.17 4.00 0.74
N ILE A 238 9.93 2.91 0.72
CA ILE A 238 11.39 2.93 0.79
C ILE A 238 11.93 3.11 -0.62
N PRO A 239 12.56 4.25 -0.97
CA PRO A 239 13.26 4.39 -2.23
C PRO A 239 14.31 3.29 -2.39
N GLU A 240 14.43 2.67 -3.56
CA GLU A 240 15.38 1.57 -3.78
C GLU A 240 16.80 1.94 -3.30
N PRO A 241 17.31 1.31 -2.21
CA PRO A 241 18.62 1.69 -1.67
C PRO A 241 19.77 1.05 -2.46
N ALA A 242 19.52 -0.08 -3.14
CA ALA A 242 20.58 -0.97 -3.62
C ALA A 242 21.18 -0.53 -4.95
N THR A 243 20.38 -0.05 -5.89
CA THR A 243 20.86 0.33 -7.24
C THR A 243 21.74 1.58 -7.20
N LEU A 244 21.38 2.59 -6.39
CA LEU A 244 22.22 3.77 -6.19
C LEU A 244 23.52 3.45 -5.44
N LEU A 245 23.46 2.57 -4.43
CA LEU A 245 24.65 2.13 -3.73
C LEU A 245 25.56 1.25 -4.60
N LEU A 246 25.01 0.33 -5.39
CA LEU A 246 25.77 -0.52 -6.31
C LEU A 246 26.34 0.27 -7.49
N LEU A 247 25.58 1.22 -8.04
CA LEU A 247 26.07 2.14 -9.06
C LEU A 247 27.17 3.03 -8.48
N GLY A 248 26.96 3.58 -7.29
CA GLY A 248 27.95 4.34 -6.54
C GLY A 248 29.22 3.52 -6.29
N ALA A 249 29.09 2.32 -5.72
CA ALA A 249 30.19 1.40 -5.45
C ALA A 249 30.91 0.95 -6.74
N GLY A 250 30.17 0.72 -7.82
CA GLY A 250 30.69 0.41 -9.14
C GLY A 250 31.51 1.56 -9.72
N LEU A 251 30.99 2.78 -9.66
CA LEU A 251 31.68 4.00 -10.08
C LEU A 251 32.92 4.28 -9.22
N PHE A 252 32.83 4.09 -7.91
CA PHE A 252 33.99 4.18 -7.00
C PHE A 252 35.04 3.10 -7.36
N GLY A 253 34.63 1.86 -7.60
CA GLY A 253 35.51 0.76 -8.00
C GLY A 253 36.23 1.05 -9.33
N ILE A 254 35.52 1.57 -10.33
CA ILE A 254 36.10 1.98 -11.62
C ILE A 254 37.07 3.15 -11.44
N GLY A 255 36.71 4.16 -10.63
CA GLY A 255 37.55 5.33 -10.37
C GLY A 255 38.88 4.99 -9.67
N PHE A 256 38.85 4.10 -8.67
CA PHE A 256 40.06 3.61 -8.01
C PHE A 256 40.86 2.64 -8.90
N GLY A 257 40.21 1.80 -9.70
CA GLY A 257 40.85 0.89 -10.64
C GLY A 257 41.58 1.61 -11.78
N ALA A 258 41.00 2.67 -12.33
CA ALA A 258 41.62 3.49 -13.38
C ALA A 258 42.87 4.25 -12.88
N LYS A 259 42.86 4.71 -11.63
CA LYS A 259 44.03 5.35 -10.99
C LYS A 259 45.22 4.41 -10.84
N ARG A 260 44.97 3.14 -10.48
CA ARG A 260 46.03 2.12 -10.36
C ARG A 260 46.68 1.76 -11.69
N ARG A 261 45.93 1.76 -12.80
CA ARG A 261 46.51 1.48 -14.14
C ARG A 261 47.44 2.59 -14.62
N LYS A 262 47.14 3.86 -14.31
CA LYS A 262 48.04 4.98 -14.65
C LYS A 262 49.35 5.00 -13.84
N GLN A 263 49.37 4.43 -12.63
CA GLN A 263 50.58 4.35 -11.82
C GLN A 263 51.53 3.22 -12.20
N LYS A 264 51.08 2.19 -12.94
CA LYS A 264 51.93 1.10 -13.44
C LYS A 264 52.52 1.35 -14.84
N ALA A 265 52.06 2.38 -15.54
CA ALA A 265 52.52 2.74 -16.88
C ALA A 265 53.47 3.95 -16.90
N ALA A 266 54.02 4.33 -15.74
CA ALA A 266 54.96 5.42 -15.55
C ALA A 266 56.24 4.91 -14.87
#